data_AF-A0A976D090-F1
#
_entry.id   AF-A0A976D090-F1
#
_cell.length_a   1.000
_cell.length_b   1.000
_cell.length_c   1.000
_cell.angle_alpha   90.00
_cell.angle_beta   90.00
_cell.angle_gamma   90.00
#
_symmetry.space_group_name_H-M   'P 1'
#
loop_
_entity.id
_entity.type
_entity.pdbx_description
1 polymer ?
#
loop_
_entity_poly.entity_id
_entity_poly.type
_entity_poly.pdbx_seq_one_letter_code
_entity_poly.pdbx_strand_id
1 'polypeptide(L)'
;LELFPSGREGAGETNLLQVMDLTLTPMGGRLLRRWMAFPLQDLEQIQGRTQAVSAFLLDQDLRHDLRQSLRACGDLERLVSKVSLRKINPREVLHLARTLVTTATIKEKISASQAALLAHLCALLDPLTPLQNRILHTLEDEPALALNKGKSPLWL
;
A
#
# COMPACT_ATOMS: atom_id res chain seq x y z
N LEU A 1 17.19 -19.91 12.09
CA LEU A 1 17.04 -18.78 11.14
C LEU A 1 16.49 -17.61 11.94
N GLU A 2 17.31 -16.62 12.27
CA GLU A 2 16.91 -15.41 13.01
C GLU A 2 16.08 -14.49 12.08
N LEU A 3 14.89 -14.96 11.71
CA LEU A 3 14.02 -14.26 10.76
C LEU A 3 13.38 -13.01 11.39
N PHE A 4 13.13 -13.07 12.70
CA PHE A 4 12.43 -12.05 13.47
C PHE A 4 13.21 -11.73 14.75
N PRO A 5 13.00 -10.56 15.37
CA PRO A 5 13.65 -10.22 16.64
C PRO A 5 13.31 -11.24 17.73
N SER A 6 14.35 -11.71 18.42
CA SER A 6 14.27 -12.70 19.50
C SER A 6 13.84 -12.04 20.81
N GLY A 7 12.54 -11.87 21.06
CA GLY A 7 12.02 -11.44 22.37
C GLY A 7 12.65 -10.15 22.95
N ARG A 8 12.64 -10.01 24.29
CA ARG A 8 13.25 -8.87 25.01
C ARG A 8 14.78 -8.93 25.07
N GLU A 9 15.38 -10.10 24.91
CA GLU A 9 16.84 -10.30 24.99
C GLU A 9 17.56 -9.98 23.67
N GLY A 10 16.89 -10.14 22.52
CA GLY A 10 17.39 -9.79 21.18
C GLY A 10 16.99 -8.38 20.72
N ALA A 11 16.57 -7.50 21.63
CA ALA A 11 16.24 -6.10 21.37
C ALA A 11 17.50 -5.28 21.07
N GLY A 12 18.15 -5.56 19.94
CA GLY A 12 19.43 -4.98 19.52
C GLY A 12 20.17 -5.81 18.47
N GLU A 13 19.79 -7.07 18.28
CA GLU A 13 20.42 -7.96 17.31
C GLU A 13 19.84 -7.78 15.91
N THR A 14 20.73 -7.72 14.92
CA THR A 14 20.36 -7.58 13.50
C THR A 14 19.77 -8.89 12.99
N ASN A 15 18.48 -8.88 12.65
CA ASN A 15 17.78 -10.05 12.08
C ASN A 15 17.52 -9.88 10.58
N LEU A 16 17.18 -10.98 9.90
CA LEU A 16 16.98 -10.98 8.45
C LEU A 16 15.89 -10.00 8.02
N LEU A 17 14.79 -9.90 8.78
CA LEU A 17 13.73 -8.93 8.47
C LEU A 17 14.25 -7.49 8.51
N GLN A 18 15.05 -7.13 9.50
CA GLN A 18 15.62 -5.78 9.59
C GLN A 18 16.51 -5.44 8.40
N VAL A 19 17.28 -6.42 7.90
CA VAL A 19 18.14 -6.23 6.72
C VAL A 19 17.31 -6.15 5.43
N MET A 20 16.26 -6.96 5.31
CA MET A 20 15.46 -7.07 4.08
C MET A 20 14.37 -6.01 3.96
N ASP A 21 13.86 -5.46 5.07
CA ASP A 21 12.74 -4.52 5.05
C ASP A 21 13.18 -3.11 4.63
N LEU A 22 13.30 -2.95 3.31
CA LEU A 22 13.48 -1.66 2.62
C LEU A 22 12.17 -1.22 1.94
N THR A 23 11.04 -1.66 2.48
CA THR A 23 9.72 -1.35 1.92
C THR A 23 9.37 0.13 2.14
N LEU A 24 8.54 0.67 1.25
CA LEU A 24 8.22 2.10 1.23
C LEU A 24 6.87 2.42 1.89
N THR A 25 6.12 1.39 2.25
CA THR A 25 4.80 1.52 2.90
C THR A 25 4.74 0.59 4.10
N PRO A 26 4.06 0.99 5.20
CA PRO A 26 3.89 0.11 6.36
C PRO A 26 3.15 -1.19 6.02
N MET A 27 2.19 -1.16 5.08
CA MET A 27 1.50 -2.35 4.59
C MET A 27 2.46 -3.30 3.83
N GLY A 28 3.43 -2.75 3.08
CA GLY A 28 4.48 -3.53 2.42
C GLY A 28 5.37 -4.27 3.41
N GLY A 29 5.81 -3.60 4.49
CA GLY A 29 6.62 -4.24 5.54
C GLY A 29 5.86 -5.35 6.27
N ARG A 30 4.57 -5.14 6.55
CA ARG A 30 3.69 -6.19 7.09
C ARG A 30 3.56 -7.39 6.14
N LEU A 31 3.42 -7.13 4.84
CA LEU A 31 3.36 -8.19 3.82
C LEU A 31 4.67 -8.97 3.73
N LEU A 32 5.82 -8.29 3.72
CA LEU A 32 7.14 -8.93 3.69
C LEU A 32 7.34 -9.84 4.91
N ARG A 33 7.02 -9.33 6.12
CA ARG A 33 7.05 -10.13 7.36
C ARG A 33 6.20 -11.39 7.22
N ARG A 34 5.00 -11.28 6.65
CA ARG A 34 4.10 -12.42 6.43
C ARG A 34 4.71 -13.42 5.45
N TRP A 35 5.28 -12.96 4.33
CA TRP A 35 5.91 -13.85 3.35
C TRP A 35 7.10 -14.62 3.90
N MET A 36 7.90 -14.02 4.78
CA MET A 36 9.01 -14.73 5.42
C MET A 36 8.54 -15.75 6.47
N ALA A 37 7.43 -15.48 7.16
CA ALA A 37 6.83 -16.43 8.10
C ALA A 37 6.15 -17.60 7.38
N PHE A 38 5.60 -17.34 6.20
CA PHE A 38 4.78 -18.29 5.43
C PHE A 38 5.30 -18.37 3.99
N PRO A 39 6.40 -19.10 3.75
CA PRO A 39 6.94 -19.27 2.41
C PRO A 39 5.96 -20.01 1.50
N LEU A 40 5.97 -19.66 0.22
CA LEU A 40 5.18 -20.35 -0.79
C LEU A 40 5.72 -21.76 -1.03
N GLN A 41 4.82 -22.69 -1.32
CA GLN A 41 5.13 -24.05 -1.77
C GLN A 41 4.77 -24.28 -3.24
N ASP A 42 4.00 -23.35 -3.81
CA ASP A 42 3.54 -23.41 -5.20
C ASP A 42 4.60 -22.83 -6.15
N LEU A 43 5.07 -23.66 -7.09
CA LEU A 43 6.15 -23.30 -8.00
C LEU A 43 5.76 -22.17 -8.95
N GLU A 44 4.53 -22.15 -9.45
CA GLU A 44 4.06 -21.15 -10.40
C GLU A 44 4.01 -19.77 -9.73
N GLN A 45 3.50 -19.70 -8.49
CA GLN A 45 3.48 -18.46 -7.71
C GLN A 45 4.90 -17.97 -7.38
N ILE A 46 5.83 -18.89 -7.07
CA ILE A 46 7.24 -18.53 -6.84
C ILE A 46 7.84 -17.94 -8.13
N GLN A 47 7.65 -18.60 -9.26
CA GLN A 47 8.16 -18.14 -10.55
C GLN A 47 7.56 -16.79 -10.95
N GLY A 48 6.25 -16.59 -10.75
CA GLY A 48 5.60 -15.31 -11.00
C GLY A 48 6.19 -14.16 -10.18
N ARG A 49 6.53 -14.40 -8.90
CA ARG A 49 7.23 -13.40 -8.07
C ARG A 49 8.64 -13.12 -8.59
N THR A 50 9.40 -14.16 -8.93
CA THR A 50 10.77 -14.01 -9.45
C THR A 50 10.79 -13.25 -10.77
N GLN A 51 9.86 -13.54 -11.68
CA GLN A 51 9.70 -12.81 -12.95
C GLN A 51 9.38 -11.32 -12.73
N ALA A 52 8.49 -11.01 -11.78
CA ALA A 52 8.19 -9.62 -11.43
C ALA A 52 9.44 -8.88 -10.88
N VAL A 53 10.24 -9.55 -10.04
CA VAL A 53 11.52 -9.00 -9.56
C VAL A 53 12.48 -8.76 -10.73
N SER A 54 12.63 -9.73 -11.63
CA SER A 54 13.47 -9.59 -12.82
C SER A 54 13.04 -8.41 -13.70
N ALA A 55 11.73 -8.20 -13.90
CA ALA A 55 11.23 -7.06 -14.65
C ALA A 55 11.69 -5.72 -14.04
N PHE A 56 11.60 -5.57 -12.71
CA PHE A 56 12.09 -4.37 -12.03
C PHE A 56 13.61 -4.25 -11.97
N LEU A 57 14.36 -5.35 -12.06
CA LEU A 57 15.81 -5.31 -12.13
C LEU A 57 16.29 -4.79 -13.49
N LEU A 58 15.64 -5.25 -14.57
CA LEU A 58 15.94 -4.89 -15.95
C LEU A 58 15.49 -3.45 -16.28
N ASP A 59 14.32 -3.05 -15.79
CA ASP A 59 13.77 -1.71 -15.99
C ASP A 59 13.94 -0.85 -14.72
N GLN A 60 15.06 -0.14 -14.65
CA GLN A 60 15.41 0.67 -13.48
C GLN A 60 14.55 1.92 -13.35
N ASP A 61 14.12 2.49 -14.48
CA ASP A 61 13.28 3.68 -14.52
C ASP A 61 11.90 3.34 -13.97
N LEU A 62 11.28 2.26 -14.47
CA LEU A 62 10.02 1.73 -13.92
C LEU A 62 10.11 1.51 -12.41
N ARG A 63 11.21 0.90 -11.96
CA ARG A 63 11.44 0.66 -10.52
C ARG A 63 11.55 1.97 -9.74
N HIS A 64 12.30 2.96 -10.23
CA HIS A 64 12.42 4.27 -9.59
C HIS A 64 11.05 4.95 -9.46
N ASP A 65 10.34 4.96 -10.57
CA ASP A 65 9.05 5.59 -10.75
C ASP A 65 7.95 5.00 -9.86
N LEU A 66 7.90 3.67 -9.76
CA LEU A 66 6.99 2.99 -8.86
C LEU A 66 7.33 3.24 -7.40
N ARG A 67 8.62 3.27 -7.06
CA ARG A 67 9.06 3.60 -5.70
C ARG A 67 8.61 5.00 -5.30
N GLN A 68 8.65 5.99 -6.20
CA GLN A 68 8.12 7.32 -5.91
C GLN A 68 6.61 7.28 -5.64
N SER A 69 5.83 6.62 -6.50
CA SER A 69 4.39 6.49 -6.31
C SER A 69 4.03 5.75 -5.01
N LEU A 70 4.76 4.69 -4.67
CA LEU A 70 4.53 3.92 -3.45
C LEU A 70 4.83 4.72 -2.17
N ARG A 71 5.83 5.60 -2.16
CA ARG A 71 6.07 6.48 -1.00
C ARG A 71 4.89 7.40 -0.71
N ALA A 72 4.20 7.86 -1.75
CA ALA A 72 3.02 8.71 -1.60
C ALA A 72 1.78 7.93 -1.09
N CYS A 73 1.79 6.59 -1.12
CA CYS A 73 0.66 5.77 -0.66
C CYS A 73 0.45 5.78 0.87
N GLY A 74 1.50 5.97 1.68
CA GLY A 74 1.36 5.86 3.14
C GLY A 74 0.78 4.51 3.62
N ASP A 75 -0.05 4.53 4.67
CA ASP A 75 -0.68 3.34 5.26
C ASP A 75 -2.19 3.25 4.93
N LEU A 76 -2.50 2.94 3.67
CA LEU A 76 -3.86 2.76 3.18
C LEU A 76 -4.63 1.66 3.93
N GLU A 77 -3.99 0.52 4.19
CA GLU A 77 -4.61 -0.63 4.87
C GLU A 77 -5.17 -0.23 6.25
N ARG A 78 -4.43 0.59 7.01
CA ARG A 78 -4.87 1.11 8.30
C ARG A 78 -6.05 2.08 8.17
N LEU A 79 -6.06 2.95 7.16
CA LEU A 79 -7.17 3.88 6.92
C LEU A 79 -8.45 3.12 6.57
N VAL A 80 -8.38 2.15 5.65
CA VAL A 80 -9.53 1.31 5.27
C VAL A 80 -10.06 0.55 6.48
N SER A 81 -9.19 0.01 7.33
CA SER A 81 -9.61 -0.65 8.58
C SER A 81 -10.42 0.28 9.50
N LYS A 82 -10.06 1.57 9.58
CA LYS A 82 -10.83 2.57 10.35
C LYS A 82 -12.19 2.88 9.71
N VAL A 83 -12.26 2.92 8.38
CA VAL A 83 -13.53 3.11 7.64
C VAL A 83 -14.51 2.01 8.01
N SER A 84 -14.08 0.74 7.95
CA SER A 84 -14.92 -0.41 8.30
C SER A 84 -15.46 -0.34 9.73
N LEU A 85 -14.70 0.25 10.64
CA LEU A 85 -15.08 0.44 12.04
C LEU A 85 -15.83 1.76 12.31
N ARG A 86 -16.10 2.58 11.29
CA ARG A 86 -16.68 3.93 11.40
C ARG A 86 -15.92 4.86 12.36
N LYS A 87 -14.60 4.64 12.51
CA LYS A 87 -13.70 5.40 13.40
C LYS A 87 -12.75 6.33 12.66
N ILE A 88 -13.00 6.56 11.36
CA ILE A 88 -12.20 7.45 10.53
C ILE A 88 -12.68 8.89 10.69
N ASN A 89 -11.75 9.84 10.78
CA ASN A 89 -12.09 11.27 10.83
C ASN A 89 -12.08 11.92 9.43
N PRO A 90 -12.68 13.11 9.24
CA PRO A 90 -12.74 13.77 7.94
C PRO A 90 -11.38 14.01 7.26
N ARG A 91 -10.32 14.35 8.02
CA ARG A 91 -8.97 14.53 7.47
C ARG A 91 -8.39 13.23 6.94
N GLU A 92 -8.63 12.13 7.65
CA GLU A 92 -8.22 10.80 7.23
C GLU A 92 -8.98 10.32 5.99
N VAL A 93 -10.27 10.67 5.86
CA VAL A 93 -11.05 10.41 4.65
C VAL A 93 -10.51 11.21 3.46
N LEU A 94 -10.19 12.48 3.66
CA LEU A 94 -9.56 13.31 2.62
C LEU A 94 -8.19 12.77 2.23
N HIS A 95 -7.37 12.37 3.20
CA HIS A 95 -6.08 11.73 2.96
C HIS A 95 -6.27 10.43 2.16
N LEU A 96 -7.21 9.57 2.54
CA LEU A 96 -7.55 8.35 1.78
C LEU A 96 -7.85 8.66 0.31
N ALA A 97 -8.69 9.67 0.03
CA ALA A 97 -9.02 10.05 -1.34
C ALA A 97 -7.79 10.53 -2.13
N ARG A 98 -6.96 11.40 -1.54
CA ARG A 98 -5.71 11.88 -2.17
C ARG A 98 -4.74 10.74 -2.44
N THR A 99 -4.67 9.78 -1.52
CA THR A 99 -3.81 8.62 -1.67
C THR A 99 -4.31 7.65 -2.73
N LEU A 100 -5.62 7.49 -2.91
CA LEU A 100 -6.17 6.65 -3.99
C LEU A 100 -5.80 7.14 -5.41
N VAL A 101 -5.44 8.42 -5.56
CA VAL A 101 -4.91 8.94 -6.84
C VAL A 101 -3.65 8.16 -7.27
N THR A 102 -2.80 7.75 -6.32
CA THR A 102 -1.56 7.02 -6.64
C THR A 102 -1.84 5.65 -7.26
N THR A 103 -3.03 5.06 -7.01
CA THR A 103 -3.45 3.80 -7.60
C THR A 103 -3.52 3.87 -9.12
N ALA A 104 -4.02 4.99 -9.68
CA ALA A 104 -4.06 5.21 -11.12
C ALA A 104 -2.64 5.25 -11.71
N THR A 105 -1.76 6.04 -11.10
CA THR A 105 -0.37 6.17 -11.51
C THR A 105 0.39 4.84 -11.46
N ILE A 106 0.19 4.06 -10.38
CA ILE A 106 0.81 2.74 -10.26
C ILE A 106 0.31 1.81 -11.36
N LYS A 107 -1.01 1.77 -11.59
CA LYS A 107 -1.64 0.95 -12.63
C LYS A 107 -1.07 1.26 -14.02
N GLU A 108 -0.98 2.55 -14.35
CA GLU A 108 -0.40 3.01 -15.62
C GLU A 108 1.05 2.54 -15.78
N LYS A 109 1.89 2.73 -14.74
CA LYS A 109 3.31 2.34 -14.75
C LYS A 109 3.52 0.84 -14.96
N ILE A 110 2.70 -0.02 -14.37
CA ILE A 110 2.83 -1.48 -14.52
C ILE A 110 2.10 -2.04 -15.75
N SER A 111 1.30 -1.23 -16.45
CA SER A 111 0.42 -1.71 -17.54
C SER A 111 1.17 -2.31 -18.72
N ALA A 112 2.38 -1.81 -19.02
CA ALA A 112 3.22 -2.30 -20.10
C ALA A 112 4.10 -3.50 -19.71
N SER A 113 4.05 -3.95 -18.45
CA SER A 113 4.89 -5.06 -18.00
C SER A 113 4.43 -6.39 -18.57
N GLN A 114 5.38 -7.20 -19.04
CA GLN A 114 5.13 -8.55 -19.54
C GLN A 114 5.14 -9.62 -18.43
N ALA A 115 5.50 -9.25 -17.20
CA ALA A 115 5.49 -10.19 -16.08
C ALA A 115 4.04 -10.52 -15.70
N ALA A 116 3.68 -11.81 -15.72
CA ALA A 116 2.31 -12.27 -15.49
C ALA A 116 1.70 -11.74 -14.19
N LEU A 117 2.48 -11.73 -13.10
CA LEU A 117 2.06 -11.18 -11.82
C LEU A 117 1.74 -9.69 -11.89
N LEU A 118 2.54 -8.90 -12.61
CA LEU A 118 2.32 -7.45 -12.75
C LEU A 118 1.10 -7.15 -13.62
N ALA A 119 0.89 -7.91 -14.69
CA ALA A 119 -0.31 -7.84 -15.52
C ALA A 119 -1.57 -8.19 -14.71
N HIS A 120 -1.52 -9.25 -13.89
CA HIS A 120 -2.61 -9.62 -13.01
C HIS A 120 -2.92 -8.53 -11.98
N LEU A 121 -1.89 -7.98 -11.31
CA LEU A 121 -2.06 -6.86 -10.38
C LEU A 121 -2.64 -5.63 -11.07
N CYS A 122 -2.19 -5.30 -12.28
CA CYS A 122 -2.72 -4.19 -13.07
C CYS A 122 -4.23 -4.33 -13.32
N ALA A 123 -4.69 -5.55 -13.64
CA ALA A 123 -6.11 -5.83 -13.85
C ALA A 123 -6.94 -5.64 -12.57
N LEU A 124 -6.38 -5.99 -11.41
CA LEU A 124 -7.05 -5.84 -10.11
C LEU A 124 -7.08 -4.41 -9.58
N LEU A 125 -6.11 -3.57 -9.95
CA LEU A 125 -6.08 -2.18 -9.48
C LEU A 125 -7.25 -1.41 -10.08
N ASP A 126 -8.17 -0.95 -9.23
CA ASP A 126 -9.19 0.02 -9.58
C ASP A 126 -8.81 1.38 -8.97
N PRO A 127 -8.61 2.43 -9.80
CA PRO A 127 -8.41 3.79 -9.29
C PRO A 127 -9.56 4.27 -8.40
N LEU A 128 -10.78 3.75 -8.53
CA LEU A 128 -11.94 4.21 -7.76
C LEU A 128 -12.21 5.72 -7.93
N THR A 129 -11.97 6.26 -9.13
CA THR A 129 -12.17 7.68 -9.47
C THR A 129 -13.53 8.25 -9.03
N PRO A 130 -14.67 7.53 -9.16
CA PRO A 130 -15.95 8.04 -8.67
C PRO A 130 -15.97 8.28 -7.16
N LEU A 131 -15.34 7.40 -6.37
CA LEU A 131 -15.24 7.55 -4.92
C LEU A 131 -14.32 8.72 -4.55
N GLN A 132 -13.18 8.85 -5.22
CA GLN A 132 -12.27 9.98 -5.02
C GLN A 132 -12.99 11.30 -5.23
N ASN A 133 -13.66 11.44 -6.39
CA ASN A 133 -14.41 12.64 -6.73
C ASN A 133 -15.51 12.91 -5.71
N ARG A 134 -16.25 11.89 -5.28
CA ARG A 134 -17.31 12.07 -4.28
C ARG A 134 -16.75 12.64 -2.97
N ILE A 135 -15.62 12.12 -2.49
CA ILE A 135 -14.99 12.62 -1.26
C ILE A 135 -14.51 14.06 -1.43
N LEU A 136 -13.79 14.35 -2.52
CA LEU A 136 -13.20 15.67 -2.78
C LEU A 136 -14.27 16.76 -2.98
N HIS A 137 -15.45 16.42 -3.53
CA HIS A 137 -16.56 17.38 -3.68
C HIS A 137 -17.42 17.51 -2.41
N THR A 138 -17.29 16.59 -1.45
CA THR A 138 -18.08 16.61 -0.21
C THR A 138 -17.33 17.30 0.93
N LEU A 139 -16.00 17.14 0.99
CA LEU A 139 -15.15 17.69 2.05
C LEU A 139 -14.43 18.94 1.56
N GLU A 140 -14.32 19.94 2.43
CA GLU A 140 -13.42 21.08 2.23
C GLU A 140 -11.96 20.62 2.27
N ASP A 141 -11.04 21.41 1.70
CA ASP A 141 -9.62 21.08 1.60
C ASP A 141 -8.91 20.92 2.95
N GLU A 142 -9.44 21.56 4.00
CA GLU A 142 -8.94 21.47 5.39
C GLU A 142 -10.06 21.13 6.38
N PRO A 143 -10.57 19.89 6.38
CA PRO A 143 -11.70 19.54 7.23
C PRO A 143 -11.26 19.46 8.70
N ALA A 144 -12.17 19.74 9.63
CA ALA A 144 -11.90 19.70 11.06
C ALA A 144 -11.47 18.29 11.54
N LEU A 145 -10.60 18.23 12.56
CA LEU A 145 -10.13 16.98 13.17
C LEU A 145 -11.23 16.21 13.90
N ALA A 146 -12.19 16.92 14.47
CA ALA A 146 -13.30 16.36 15.23
C ALA A 146 -14.62 16.62 14.50
N LEU A 147 -15.53 15.65 14.58
CA LEU A 147 -16.92 15.79 14.09
C LEU A 147 -17.77 16.77 14.91
N ASN A 148 -17.18 17.49 15.87
CA ASN A 148 -17.86 18.48 16.68
C ASN A 148 -17.43 19.89 16.25
N LYS A 149 -18.39 20.64 15.67
CA LYS A 149 -18.34 22.03 15.16
C LYS A 149 -18.03 22.23 13.66
N GLY A 150 -18.59 21.39 12.80
CA GLY A 150 -18.81 21.69 11.38
C GLY A 150 -20.05 20.93 10.93
N LYS A 151 -20.91 21.55 10.09
CA LYS A 151 -22.20 20.99 9.67
C LYS A 151 -22.08 19.49 9.38
N SER A 152 -22.78 18.68 10.18
CA SER A 152 -22.82 17.23 10.02
C SER A 152 -23.38 16.90 8.63
N PRO A 153 -22.66 16.16 7.76
CA PRO A 153 -23.31 15.56 6.60
C PRO A 153 -24.21 14.42 7.10
N LEU A 154 -25.49 14.54 6.79
CA LEU A 154 -26.68 13.76 7.20
C LEU A 154 -26.67 12.24 6.85
N TRP A 155 -25.55 11.52 6.97
CA TRP A 155 -25.46 10.11 6.54
C TRP A 155 -24.87 9.14 7.59
N LEU A 156 -25.26 9.29 8.85
CA LEU A 156 -25.31 8.18 9.81
C LEU A 156 -26.76 7.94 10.22
#